data_AF-A0A254T259-F1
#
_entry.id   AF-A0A254T259-F1
#
_cell.length_a   1.000
_cell.length_b   1.000
_cell.length_c   1.000
_cell.angle_alpha   90.00
_cell.angle_beta   90.00
_cell.angle_gamma   90.00
#
_symmetry.space_group_name_H-M   'P 1'
#
loop_
_entity.id
_entity.type
_entity.pdbx_description
1 polymer ?
#
loop_
_entity_poly.entity_id
_entity_poly.type
_entity_poly.pdbx_seq_one_letter_code
_entity_poly.pdbx_strand_id
1 'polypeptide(L)'
;MLTKVLNKTTRNSRKAGFTIVELMVVIIVINLLSGVALPQLTDYIEKTRQKIDLMKLYHLRDALNRALYEGDVHDIDESATCSNRKTNKDSLSKWLATDNGVTLFIMEMHDILPTNYQADNKNRIKDDTQNMCGLLTGGGFWASALKDAGFGAIADILYARDHNSNNIKSTSTFTAYKVKINNQDWWRTFPTQPLFISRAINGDPDAAKTGDGGQNRYNFKVRWTGGKENSHSIEVFIQSVRGTNKGKPFTTRLGTCFSTETALCY
;
A
#
# COMPACT_ATOMS: atom_id res chain seq x y z
N MET A 1 -43.26 -12.96 86.42
CA MET A 1 -42.04 -13.53 85.82
C MET A 1 -41.66 -12.63 84.65
N LEU A 2 -40.55 -11.89 84.77
CA LEU A 2 -40.07 -10.89 83.81
C LEU A 2 -39.27 -11.55 82.69
N THR A 3 -39.73 -11.47 81.44
CA THR A 3 -38.91 -11.82 80.26
C THR A 3 -38.32 -10.57 79.62
N LYS A 4 -37.00 -10.45 79.74
CA LYS A 4 -36.11 -9.46 79.10
C LYS A 4 -36.32 -9.44 77.59
N VAL A 5 -36.66 -8.28 77.04
CA VAL A 5 -36.53 -8.00 75.60
C VAL A 5 -35.05 -7.71 75.32
N LEU A 6 -34.38 -8.59 74.56
CA LEU A 6 -33.02 -8.37 74.07
C LEU A 6 -33.07 -7.52 72.79
N ASN A 7 -32.76 -6.23 72.92
CA ASN A 7 -32.54 -5.37 71.76
C ASN A 7 -31.22 -5.77 71.07
N LYS A 8 -31.34 -6.41 69.91
CA LYS A 8 -30.23 -6.71 69.00
C LYS A 8 -29.72 -5.39 68.42
N THR A 9 -28.59 -4.91 68.92
CA THR A 9 -27.89 -3.74 68.37
C THR A 9 -27.43 -4.07 66.96
N THR A 10 -28.13 -3.57 65.95
CA THR A 10 -27.71 -3.63 64.54
C THR A 10 -26.43 -2.82 64.39
N ARG A 11 -25.31 -3.50 64.18
CA ARG A 11 -24.04 -2.90 63.77
C ARG A 11 -24.28 -2.17 62.44
N ASN A 12 -24.40 -0.84 62.50
CA ASN A 12 -24.52 0.00 61.33
C ASN A 12 -23.15 0.07 60.65
N SER A 13 -22.83 -0.92 59.79
CA SER A 13 -21.68 -0.82 58.90
C SER A 13 -21.99 0.33 57.94
N ARG A 14 -21.38 1.51 58.16
CA ARG A 14 -21.44 2.60 57.19
C ARG A 14 -20.92 2.04 55.88
N LYS A 15 -21.82 1.75 54.93
CA LYS A 15 -21.42 1.52 53.55
C LYS A 15 -20.85 2.86 53.08
N ALA A 16 -19.53 2.96 52.98
CA ALA A 16 -18.89 4.09 52.32
C ALA A 16 -19.31 4.04 50.85
N GLY A 17 -20.36 4.79 50.50
CA GLY A 17 -20.81 4.95 49.13
C GLY A 17 -19.91 5.95 48.41
N PHE A 18 -19.58 5.65 47.16
CA PHE A 18 -18.87 6.57 46.27
C PHE A 18 -19.71 7.85 46.10
N THR A 19 -19.09 9.03 46.23
CA THR A 19 -19.84 10.29 46.13
C THR A 19 -20.04 10.67 44.64
N ILE A 20 -21.14 11.35 44.32
CA ILE A 20 -21.40 11.83 42.94
C ILE A 20 -20.28 12.77 42.48
N VAL A 21 -19.78 13.63 43.37
CA VAL A 21 -18.71 14.59 43.07
C VAL A 21 -17.42 13.87 42.67
N GLU A 22 -17.08 12.77 43.34
CA GLU A 22 -15.89 11.96 43.05
C GLU A 22 -15.98 11.35 41.64
N LEU A 23 -17.16 10.91 41.23
CA LEU A 23 -17.40 10.45 39.86
C LEU A 23 -17.28 11.60 38.85
N MET A 24 -17.83 12.78 39.15
CA MET A 24 -17.78 13.94 38.27
C MET A 24 -16.35 14.43 38.01
N VAL A 25 -15.51 14.47 39.05
CA VAL A 25 -14.10 14.86 38.88
C VAL A 25 -13.35 13.84 38.01
N VAL A 26 -13.59 12.54 38.22
CA VAL A 26 -12.94 11.49 37.43
C VAL A 26 -13.29 11.58 35.95
N ILE A 27 -14.57 11.77 35.60
CA ILE A 27 -14.98 11.92 34.18
C ILE A 27 -14.38 13.19 33.56
N ILE A 28 -14.28 14.29 34.31
CA ILE A 28 -13.67 15.54 33.83
C ILE A 28 -12.19 15.31 33.51
N VAL A 29 -11.45 14.66 34.41
CA VAL A 29 -10.02 14.38 34.21
C VAL A 29 -9.80 13.43 33.02
N ILE A 30 -10.59 12.36 32.91
CA ILE A 30 -10.51 11.42 31.77
C ILE A 30 -10.81 12.13 30.45
N ASN A 31 -11.83 12.98 30.39
CA ASN A 31 -12.18 13.72 29.18
C ASN A 31 -11.07 14.70 28.75
N LEU A 32 -10.47 15.41 29.72
CA LEU A 32 -9.36 16.33 29.44
C LEU A 32 -8.14 15.58 28.87
N LEU A 33 -7.75 14.47 29.51
CA LEU A 33 -6.63 13.66 29.04
C LEU A 33 -6.92 13.01 27.68
N SER A 34 -8.15 12.51 27.48
CA SER A 34 -8.56 11.87 26.23
C SER A 34 -8.48 12.82 25.04
N GLY A 35 -8.81 14.10 25.24
CA GLY A 35 -8.73 15.12 24.17
C GLY A 35 -7.33 15.27 23.57
N VAL A 36 -6.27 15.14 24.37
CA VAL A 36 -4.86 15.26 23.91
C VAL A 36 -4.28 13.91 23.50
N ALA A 37 -4.62 12.84 24.23
CA ALA A 37 -4.04 11.51 24.01
C ALA A 37 -4.56 10.83 22.73
N LEU A 38 -5.85 11.01 22.38
CA LEU A 38 -6.47 10.31 21.26
C LEU A 38 -5.82 10.62 19.90
N PRO A 39 -5.60 11.89 19.49
CA PRO A 39 -4.96 12.19 18.20
C PRO A 39 -3.55 11.61 18.09
N GLN A 40 -2.75 11.70 19.16
CA GLN A 40 -1.40 11.15 19.21
C GLN A 40 -1.40 9.62 19.07
N LEU A 41 -2.32 8.95 19.77
CA LEU A 41 -2.48 7.51 19.68
C LEU A 41 -2.88 7.08 18.26
N THR A 42 -3.81 7.80 17.62
CA THR A 42 -4.23 7.48 16.25
C THR A 42 -3.09 7.63 15.24
N ASP A 43 -2.29 8.70 15.35
CA ASP A 43 -1.11 8.91 14.49
C ASP A 43 -0.04 7.83 14.75
N TYR A 44 0.15 7.39 16.00
CA TYR A 44 1.09 6.31 16.32
C TYR A 44 0.66 4.95 15.73
N ILE A 45 -0.62 4.61 15.85
CA ILE A 45 -1.19 3.40 15.25
C ILE A 45 -1.04 3.45 13.73
N GLU A 46 -1.35 4.58 13.12
CA GLU A 46 -1.23 4.76 11.67
C GLU A 46 0.23 4.68 11.22
N LYS A 47 1.17 5.28 11.94
CA LYS A 47 2.61 5.13 11.67
C LYS A 47 3.06 3.68 11.76
N THR A 48 2.52 2.91 12.70
CA THR A 48 2.79 1.47 12.82
C THR A 48 2.25 0.70 11.62
N ARG A 49 1.03 1.00 11.16
CA ARG A 49 0.46 0.43 9.93
C ARG A 49 1.30 0.77 8.70
N GLN A 50 1.79 2.00 8.58
CA GLN A 50 2.67 2.41 7.49
C GLN A 50 3.98 1.62 7.50
N LYS A 51 4.55 1.32 8.68
CA LYS A 51 5.72 0.45 8.79
C LYS A 51 5.43 -0.99 8.39
N ILE A 52 4.27 -1.53 8.75
CA ILE A 52 3.83 -2.87 8.32
C ILE A 52 3.71 -2.92 6.79
N ASP A 53 3.15 -1.88 6.19
CA ASP A 53 3.08 -1.79 4.74
C ASP A 53 4.44 -1.62 4.07
N LEU A 54 5.36 -0.86 4.67
CA LEU A 54 6.75 -0.79 4.23
C LEU A 54 7.43 -2.17 4.30
N MET A 55 7.14 -3.00 5.30
CA MET A 55 7.64 -4.39 5.35
C MET A 55 7.19 -5.22 4.14
N LYS A 56 6.05 -4.92 3.52
CA LYS A 56 5.61 -5.59 2.28
C LYS A 56 6.52 -5.25 1.10
N LEU A 57 7.10 -4.06 1.05
CA LEU A 57 8.13 -3.73 0.06
C LEU A 57 9.42 -4.52 0.31
N TYR A 58 9.81 -4.73 1.57
CA TYR A 58 10.95 -5.59 1.90
C TYR A 58 10.70 -7.04 1.49
N HIS A 59 9.50 -7.58 1.71
CA HIS A 59 9.14 -8.91 1.21
C HIS A 59 9.18 -9.01 -0.32
N LEU A 60 8.70 -7.96 -1.01
CA LEU A 60 8.81 -7.88 -2.47
C LEU A 60 10.27 -7.83 -2.93
N ARG A 61 11.10 -7.01 -2.27
CA ARG A 61 12.53 -6.93 -2.53
C ARG A 61 13.21 -8.29 -2.37
N ASP A 62 12.95 -8.97 -1.25
CA ASP A 62 13.57 -10.25 -0.93
C ASP A 62 13.15 -11.36 -1.90
N ALA A 63 11.87 -11.39 -2.31
CA ALA A 63 11.39 -12.33 -3.32
C ALA A 63 12.07 -12.09 -4.68
N LEU A 64 12.19 -10.83 -5.10
CA LEU A 64 12.84 -10.48 -6.36
C LEU A 64 14.36 -10.74 -6.31
N ASN A 65 15.02 -10.46 -5.18
CA ASN A 65 16.43 -10.78 -4.96
C ASN A 65 16.69 -12.28 -4.97
N ARG A 66 15.86 -13.08 -4.30
CA ARG A 66 15.96 -14.55 -4.37
C ARG A 66 15.88 -15.02 -5.82
N ALA A 67 14.88 -14.51 -6.52
CA ALA A 67 14.62 -14.89 -7.90
C ALA A 67 15.78 -14.43 -8.83
N LEU A 68 16.41 -13.26 -8.59
CA LEU A 68 17.66 -12.84 -9.25
C LEU A 68 18.78 -13.89 -9.14
N TYR A 69 19.00 -14.46 -7.95
CA TYR A 69 20.06 -15.45 -7.71
C TYR A 69 19.78 -16.81 -8.35
N GLU A 70 18.51 -17.15 -8.57
CA GLU A 70 18.10 -18.40 -9.24
C GLU A 70 18.39 -18.37 -10.75
N GLY A 71 18.84 -17.23 -11.29
CA GLY A 71 19.45 -17.11 -12.62
C GLY A 71 18.52 -16.62 -13.74
N ASP A 72 17.28 -16.27 -13.41
CA ASP A 72 16.17 -16.17 -14.38
C ASP A 72 15.63 -14.73 -14.58
N VAL A 73 16.16 -13.72 -13.86
CA VAL A 73 15.72 -12.30 -14.05
C VAL A 73 15.88 -11.81 -15.48
N HIS A 74 16.92 -12.33 -16.15
CA HIS A 74 17.34 -11.90 -17.48
C HIS A 74 16.89 -12.85 -18.58
N ASP A 75 16.26 -13.99 -18.27
CA ASP A 75 15.58 -14.82 -19.27
C ASP A 75 14.20 -14.20 -19.55
N ILE A 76 14.29 -13.01 -20.11
CA ILE A 76 13.14 -12.17 -20.42
C ILE A 76 12.64 -12.63 -21.78
N ASP A 77 11.38 -13.03 -21.85
CA ASP A 77 10.73 -13.20 -23.14
C ASP A 77 10.64 -11.84 -23.85
N GLU A 78 11.62 -11.55 -24.72
CA GLU A 78 11.71 -10.31 -25.49
C GLU A 78 10.58 -10.14 -26.51
N SER A 79 9.73 -11.17 -26.68
CA SER A 79 8.50 -11.09 -27.46
C SER A 79 7.36 -10.42 -26.69
N ALA A 80 7.44 -10.36 -25.36
CA ALA A 80 6.43 -9.74 -24.53
C ALA A 80 6.39 -8.23 -24.77
N THR A 81 5.27 -7.77 -25.32
CA THR A 81 5.04 -6.35 -25.58
C THR A 81 3.96 -5.81 -24.67
N CYS A 82 4.13 -4.55 -24.29
CA CYS A 82 3.10 -3.81 -23.60
C CYS A 82 2.88 -2.50 -24.34
N SER A 83 1.65 -2.27 -24.82
CA SER A 83 1.32 -1.06 -25.57
C SER A 83 2.23 -0.78 -26.77
N ASN A 84 2.67 -1.84 -27.47
CA ASN A 84 3.63 -1.81 -28.59
C ASN A 84 5.07 -1.42 -28.20
N ARG A 85 5.40 -1.39 -26.90
CA ARG A 85 6.78 -1.30 -26.42
C ARG A 85 7.30 -2.71 -26.17
N LYS A 86 8.42 -3.06 -26.81
CA LYS A 86 9.17 -4.26 -26.46
C LYS A 86 9.98 -3.98 -25.21
N THR A 87 9.85 -4.83 -24.21
CA THR A 87 10.81 -4.84 -23.09
C THR A 87 11.90 -5.81 -23.47
N ASN A 88 13.15 -5.34 -23.50
CA ASN A 88 14.31 -6.20 -23.75
C ASN A 88 15.29 -6.10 -22.59
N LYS A 89 16.21 -7.08 -22.53
CA LYS A 89 17.19 -7.18 -21.45
C LYS A 89 18.07 -5.93 -21.33
N ASP A 90 18.50 -5.36 -22.46
CA ASP A 90 19.35 -4.17 -22.48
C ASP A 90 18.68 -2.93 -21.88
N SER A 91 17.40 -2.71 -22.22
CA SER A 91 16.64 -1.57 -21.71
C SER A 91 16.37 -1.74 -20.22
N LEU A 92 16.00 -2.96 -19.80
CA LEU A 92 15.79 -3.25 -18.39
C LEU A 92 17.05 -2.99 -17.56
N SER A 93 18.20 -3.53 -18.00
CA SER A 93 19.48 -3.38 -17.30
C SER A 93 19.87 -1.90 -17.17
N LYS A 94 19.66 -1.11 -18.24
CA LYS A 94 19.87 0.35 -18.21
C LYS A 94 18.93 1.06 -17.25
N TRP A 95 17.63 0.72 -17.24
CA TRP A 95 16.66 1.38 -16.37
C TRP A 95 16.89 1.08 -14.89
N LEU A 96 17.22 -0.17 -14.55
CA LEU A 96 17.56 -0.59 -13.19
C LEU A 96 18.78 0.17 -12.64
N ALA A 97 19.69 0.62 -13.49
CA ALA A 97 20.85 1.41 -13.07
C ALA A 97 20.54 2.90 -12.80
N THR A 98 19.34 3.39 -13.15
CA THR A 98 18.96 4.81 -12.94
C THR A 98 18.31 5.04 -11.58
N ASP A 99 18.35 6.29 -11.07
CA ASP A 99 17.62 6.70 -9.86
C ASP A 99 16.11 6.58 -9.99
N ASN A 100 15.61 6.64 -11.22
CA ASN A 100 14.20 6.42 -11.50
C ASN A 100 13.80 4.95 -11.45
N GLY A 101 14.72 4.01 -11.64
CA GLY A 101 14.42 2.58 -11.70
C GLY A 101 13.46 2.19 -12.83
N VAL A 102 12.77 1.07 -12.66
CA VAL A 102 11.73 0.56 -13.58
C VAL A 102 10.44 0.31 -12.82
N THR A 103 9.31 0.74 -13.39
CA THR A 103 7.97 0.51 -12.83
C THR A 103 7.58 -0.95 -13.03
N LEU A 104 7.29 -1.64 -11.92
CA LEU A 104 6.62 -2.93 -11.90
C LEU A 104 5.14 -2.73 -12.23
N PHE A 105 4.44 -1.97 -11.39
CA PHE A 105 3.03 -1.73 -11.57
C PHE A 105 2.62 -0.38 -10.98
N ILE A 106 1.42 0.03 -11.34
CA ILE A 106 0.85 1.33 -11.00
C ILE A 106 -0.34 1.08 -10.08
N MET A 107 -0.37 1.79 -8.96
CA MET A 107 -1.51 1.85 -8.05
C MET A 107 -2.21 3.20 -8.24
N GLU A 108 -3.50 3.16 -8.56
CA GLU A 108 -4.38 4.32 -8.55
C GLU A 108 -5.27 4.27 -7.31
N MET A 109 -5.16 5.30 -6.48
CA MET A 109 -5.98 5.49 -5.29
C MET A 109 -7.06 6.53 -5.53
N HIS A 110 -8.27 6.19 -5.10
CA HIS A 110 -9.44 7.04 -5.16
C HIS A 110 -9.96 7.28 -3.74
N ASP A 111 -10.61 8.42 -3.54
CA ASP A 111 -11.31 8.75 -2.28
C ASP A 111 -12.61 7.95 -2.07
N ILE A 112 -13.33 7.63 -3.16
CA ILE A 112 -14.66 6.98 -3.12
C ILE A 112 -14.71 5.60 -3.77
N LEU A 113 -13.67 5.21 -4.54
CA LEU A 113 -13.62 3.93 -5.23
C LEU A 113 -12.47 3.08 -4.69
N PRO A 114 -12.57 1.74 -4.76
CA PRO A 114 -11.45 0.86 -4.42
C PRO A 114 -10.19 1.17 -5.22
N THR A 115 -9.03 0.88 -4.62
CA THR A 115 -7.72 1.01 -5.27
C THR A 115 -7.66 0.20 -6.56
N ASN A 116 -7.14 0.76 -7.63
CA ASN A 116 -7.05 0.09 -8.93
C ASN A 116 -5.58 -0.14 -9.32
N TYR A 117 -5.26 -1.34 -9.79
CA TYR A 117 -3.90 -1.73 -10.17
C TYR A 117 -3.76 -1.91 -11.67
N GLN A 118 -2.65 -1.44 -12.25
CA GLN A 118 -2.43 -1.45 -13.69
C GLN A 118 -0.97 -1.73 -14.03
N ALA A 119 -0.74 -2.45 -15.13
CA ALA A 119 0.61 -2.69 -15.64
C ALA A 119 1.08 -1.45 -16.44
N ASP A 120 0.22 -0.90 -17.28
CA ASP A 120 0.54 0.25 -18.13
C ASP A 120 -0.47 1.38 -17.99
N ASN A 121 -0.01 2.60 -18.27
CA ASN A 121 -0.81 3.79 -18.33
C ASN A 121 -0.39 4.74 -19.46
N LYS A 122 -0.27 4.18 -20.69
CA LYS A 122 0.11 4.85 -21.95
C LYS A 122 -0.47 6.26 -22.16
N ASN A 123 -1.66 6.54 -21.62
CA ASN A 123 -2.39 7.78 -21.85
C ASN A 123 -2.37 8.79 -20.69
N ARG A 124 -1.93 8.40 -19.48
CA ARG A 124 -2.04 9.28 -18.29
C ARG A 124 -0.71 9.58 -17.59
N ILE A 125 0.32 8.78 -17.86
CA ILE A 125 1.69 8.97 -17.36
C ILE A 125 2.66 8.90 -18.56
N LYS A 126 2.65 9.95 -19.39
CA LYS A 126 3.46 10.00 -20.62
C LYS A 126 4.97 10.02 -20.35
N ASP A 127 5.37 10.45 -19.16
CA ASP A 127 6.78 10.66 -18.79
C ASP A 127 7.44 9.39 -18.22
N ASP A 128 6.67 8.36 -17.86
CA ASP A 128 7.22 7.10 -17.34
C ASP A 128 7.45 6.13 -18.51
N THR A 129 8.63 6.25 -19.10
CA THR A 129 9.08 5.41 -20.21
C THR A 129 9.71 4.09 -19.74
N GLN A 130 10.01 3.97 -18.44
CA GLN A 130 10.70 2.85 -17.82
C GLN A 130 9.68 1.92 -17.13
N ASN A 131 8.99 1.09 -17.89
CA ASN A 131 7.93 0.22 -17.39
C ASN A 131 8.07 -1.18 -17.99
N MET A 132 8.04 -2.21 -17.14
CA MET A 132 8.19 -3.61 -17.55
C MET A 132 6.87 -4.36 -17.75
N CYS A 133 5.76 -3.66 -17.98
CA CYS A 133 4.40 -4.22 -17.98
C CYS A 133 4.20 -5.49 -18.80
N GLY A 134 4.92 -5.67 -19.92
CA GLY A 134 4.82 -6.91 -20.70
C GLY A 134 5.41 -8.14 -19.98
N LEU A 135 6.42 -7.93 -19.12
CA LEU A 135 7.10 -9.01 -18.40
C LEU A 135 6.31 -9.52 -17.21
N LEU A 136 5.51 -8.65 -16.58
CA LEU A 136 4.69 -9.02 -15.44
C LEU A 136 3.39 -9.70 -15.86
N THR A 137 2.93 -9.45 -17.08
CA THR A 137 1.64 -9.93 -17.58
C THR A 137 1.76 -11.20 -18.40
N GLY A 138 2.91 -11.52 -18.98
CA GLY A 138 3.14 -12.76 -19.74
C GLY A 138 3.23 -14.04 -18.89
N GLY A 139 3.19 -13.93 -17.56
CA GLY A 139 3.55 -15.02 -16.65
C GLY A 139 5.07 -15.18 -16.55
N GLY A 140 5.53 -16.23 -15.86
CA GLY A 140 6.96 -16.50 -15.68
C GLY A 140 7.58 -15.79 -14.47
N PHE A 141 8.89 -15.57 -14.54
CA PHE A 141 9.75 -15.12 -13.44
C PHE A 141 9.16 -14.01 -12.57
N TRP A 142 8.85 -12.85 -13.17
CA TRP A 142 8.45 -11.65 -12.45
C TRP A 142 7.06 -11.82 -11.81
N ALA A 143 6.14 -12.50 -12.50
CA ALA A 143 4.82 -12.80 -11.96
C ALA A 143 4.89 -13.76 -10.77
N SER A 144 5.77 -14.77 -10.83
CA SER A 144 6.03 -15.70 -9.71
C SER A 144 6.64 -14.99 -8.51
N ALA A 145 7.61 -14.10 -8.72
CA ALA A 145 8.22 -13.32 -7.64
C ALA A 145 7.19 -12.41 -6.93
N LEU A 146 6.24 -11.82 -7.66
CA LEU A 146 5.12 -11.09 -7.04
C LEU A 146 4.23 -12.01 -6.20
N LYS A 147 3.92 -13.22 -6.68
CA LYS A 147 3.12 -14.19 -5.92
C LYS A 147 3.82 -14.59 -4.63
N ASP A 148 5.10 -14.88 -4.69
CA ASP A 148 5.95 -15.23 -3.55
C ASP A 148 6.06 -14.09 -2.52
N ALA A 149 6.05 -12.85 -2.98
CA ALA A 149 6.06 -11.66 -2.11
C ALA A 149 4.72 -11.39 -1.40
N GLY A 150 3.67 -12.16 -1.69
CA GLY A 150 2.31 -11.90 -1.22
C GLY A 150 1.54 -10.88 -2.07
N PHE A 151 2.05 -10.51 -3.25
CA PHE A 151 1.42 -9.61 -4.22
C PHE A 151 0.63 -10.40 -5.29
N GLY A 152 0.25 -11.65 -5.01
CA GLY A 152 -0.37 -12.54 -6.00
C GLY A 152 -1.67 -12.02 -6.59
N ALA A 153 -2.52 -11.37 -5.79
CA ALA A 153 -3.73 -10.72 -6.30
C ALA A 153 -3.41 -9.59 -7.29
N ILE A 154 -2.32 -8.85 -7.08
CA ILE A 154 -1.86 -7.84 -8.04
C ILE A 154 -1.37 -8.54 -9.31
N ALA A 155 -0.52 -9.56 -9.21
CA ALA A 155 -0.05 -10.31 -10.38
C ALA A 155 -1.23 -10.81 -11.25
N ASP A 156 -2.27 -11.39 -10.62
CA ASP A 156 -3.46 -11.85 -11.33
C ASP A 156 -4.28 -10.69 -11.96
N ILE A 157 -4.38 -9.54 -11.28
CA ILE A 157 -5.01 -8.33 -11.85
C ILE A 157 -4.25 -7.86 -13.09
N LEU A 158 -2.91 -7.75 -13.00
CA LEU A 158 -2.07 -7.29 -14.10
C LEU A 158 -2.25 -8.20 -15.30
N TYR A 159 -2.15 -9.52 -15.10
CA TYR A 159 -2.37 -10.55 -16.12
C TYR A 159 -3.75 -10.39 -16.79
N ALA A 160 -4.81 -10.27 -16.00
CA ALA A 160 -6.17 -10.16 -16.50
C ALA A 160 -6.42 -8.88 -17.30
N ARG A 161 -5.81 -7.75 -16.88
CA ARG A 161 -5.92 -6.47 -17.58
C ARG A 161 -5.22 -6.48 -18.93
N ASP A 162 -4.11 -7.19 -19.05
CA ASP A 162 -3.35 -7.29 -20.29
C ASP A 162 -4.03 -8.22 -21.31
N HIS A 163 -4.50 -9.39 -20.87
CA HIS A 163 -5.05 -10.42 -21.76
C HIS A 163 -6.55 -10.27 -22.05
N ASN A 164 -7.32 -9.66 -21.13
CA ASN A 164 -8.77 -9.60 -21.20
C ASN A 164 -9.31 -8.18 -20.96
N SER A 165 -8.59 -7.15 -21.42
CA SER A 165 -8.89 -5.72 -21.18
C SER A 165 -10.35 -5.30 -21.45
N ASN A 166 -11.04 -5.98 -22.38
CA ASN A 166 -12.44 -5.70 -22.73
C ASN A 166 -13.48 -6.48 -21.89
N ASN A 167 -13.09 -7.55 -21.19
CA ASN A 167 -14.00 -8.43 -20.45
C ASN A 167 -13.31 -9.10 -19.24
N ILE A 168 -12.98 -8.29 -18.23
CA ILE A 168 -12.29 -8.77 -17.04
C ILE A 168 -13.30 -9.42 -16.08
N LYS A 169 -13.06 -10.67 -15.68
CA LYS A 169 -13.91 -11.40 -14.73
C LYS A 169 -13.26 -11.42 -13.35
N SER A 170 -14.07 -11.28 -12.30
CA SER A 170 -13.63 -11.51 -10.92
C SER A 170 -13.10 -12.94 -10.74
N THR A 171 -12.14 -13.10 -9.84
CA THR A 171 -11.56 -14.38 -9.43
C THR A 171 -11.64 -14.52 -7.90
N SER A 172 -11.04 -15.57 -7.35
CA SER A 172 -10.85 -15.69 -5.89
C SER A 172 -9.89 -14.62 -5.33
N THR A 173 -8.98 -14.09 -6.14
CA THR A 173 -7.91 -13.18 -5.71
C THR A 173 -8.25 -11.70 -5.94
N PHE A 174 -9.13 -11.37 -6.89
CA PHE A 174 -9.55 -10.00 -7.14
C PHE A 174 -11.00 -9.87 -7.61
N THR A 175 -11.59 -8.70 -7.34
CA THR A 175 -12.91 -8.31 -7.86
C THR A 175 -12.74 -7.41 -9.07
N ALA A 176 -13.54 -7.64 -10.11
CA ALA A 176 -13.62 -6.81 -11.31
C ALA A 176 -15.06 -6.37 -11.58
N TYR A 177 -15.24 -5.08 -11.87
CA TYR A 177 -16.53 -4.54 -12.29
C TYR A 177 -16.36 -3.31 -13.18
N LYS A 178 -17.37 -3.02 -14.00
CA LYS A 178 -17.38 -1.84 -14.87
C LYS A 178 -18.01 -0.66 -14.17
N VAL A 179 -17.39 0.50 -14.34
CA VAL A 179 -17.92 1.80 -13.92
C VAL A 179 -18.05 2.68 -15.16
N LYS A 180 -19.18 3.38 -15.30
CA LYS A 180 -19.36 4.38 -16.36
C LYS A 180 -18.85 5.73 -15.88
N ILE A 181 -17.88 6.30 -16.60
CA ILE A 181 -17.36 7.64 -16.37
C ILE A 181 -17.34 8.36 -17.71
N ASN A 182 -17.97 9.54 -17.81
CA ASN A 182 -18.07 10.33 -19.04
C ASN A 182 -18.57 9.51 -20.25
N ASN A 183 -19.59 8.68 -20.03
CA ASN A 183 -20.18 7.79 -21.05
C ASN A 183 -19.23 6.73 -21.63
N GLN A 184 -18.11 6.47 -20.97
CA GLN A 184 -17.16 5.40 -21.28
C GLN A 184 -17.17 4.34 -20.17
N ASP A 185 -17.11 3.07 -20.56
CA ASP A 185 -16.97 1.94 -19.63
C ASP A 185 -15.49 1.82 -19.21
N TRP A 186 -15.25 1.85 -17.89
CA TRP A 186 -13.93 1.65 -17.30
C TRP A 186 -13.94 0.45 -16.37
N TRP A 187 -12.99 -0.47 -16.56
CA TRP A 187 -12.81 -1.62 -15.66
C TRP A 187 -12.06 -1.21 -14.39
N ARG A 188 -12.70 -1.47 -13.25
CA ARG A 188 -12.10 -1.40 -11.92
C ARG A 188 -11.75 -2.80 -11.44
N THR A 189 -10.50 -2.96 -11.02
CA THR A 189 -9.96 -4.25 -10.54
C THR A 189 -9.18 -4.02 -9.25
N PHE A 190 -9.57 -4.71 -8.19
CA PHE A 190 -8.95 -4.57 -6.87
C PHE A 190 -8.91 -5.92 -6.13
N PRO A 191 -7.88 -6.19 -5.31
CA PRO A 191 -7.77 -7.42 -4.55
C PRO A 191 -8.99 -7.68 -3.66
N THR A 192 -9.39 -8.94 -3.51
CA THR A 192 -10.48 -9.33 -2.58
C THR A 192 -10.12 -9.13 -1.12
N GLN A 193 -8.81 -9.14 -0.81
CA GLN A 193 -8.26 -8.79 0.49
C GLN A 193 -7.30 -7.62 0.34
N PRO A 194 -7.39 -6.56 1.17
CA PRO A 194 -6.48 -5.43 1.08
C PRO A 194 -5.02 -5.87 1.22
N LEU A 195 -4.22 -5.55 0.20
CA LEU A 195 -2.79 -5.82 0.25
C LEU A 195 -2.07 -4.91 1.24
N PHE A 196 -2.56 -3.72 1.50
CA PHE A 196 -1.98 -2.78 2.44
C PHE A 196 -2.97 -2.52 3.58
N ILE A 197 -2.53 -1.94 4.69
CA ILE A 197 -3.41 -1.67 5.84
C ILE A 197 -3.38 -0.23 6.35
N SER A 198 -2.36 0.54 6.01
CA SER A 198 -2.27 1.96 6.36
C SER A 198 -3.23 2.79 5.52
N ARG A 199 -3.73 3.88 6.10
CA ARG A 199 -4.57 4.84 5.38
C ARG A 199 -3.80 5.46 4.22
N ALA A 200 -2.51 5.73 4.43
CA ALA A 200 -1.64 6.40 3.47
C ALA A 200 -1.64 5.79 2.05
N ILE A 201 -1.80 4.46 1.95
CA ILE A 201 -1.81 3.74 0.66
C ILE A 201 -3.09 2.90 0.44
N ASN A 202 -4.16 3.16 1.20
CA ASN A 202 -5.49 2.57 1.00
C ASN A 202 -6.62 3.59 0.83
N GLY A 203 -6.34 4.88 1.01
CA GLY A 203 -7.32 5.94 0.89
C GLY A 203 -7.24 6.83 2.11
N ASP A 204 -6.38 7.82 2.04
CA ASP A 204 -6.35 8.89 3.04
C ASP A 204 -7.20 10.06 2.50
N PRO A 205 -8.36 10.37 3.12
CA PRO A 205 -9.21 11.47 2.67
C PRO A 205 -8.50 12.83 2.76
N ASP A 206 -7.49 12.93 3.62
CA ASP A 206 -6.71 14.15 3.85
C ASP A 206 -5.49 14.25 2.92
N ALA A 207 -5.19 13.21 2.13
CA ALA A 207 -4.07 13.23 1.22
C ALA A 207 -4.33 14.22 0.07
N ALA A 208 -3.36 15.12 -0.15
CA ALA A 208 -3.40 16.02 -1.30
C ALA A 208 -3.55 15.20 -2.59
N LYS A 209 -4.60 15.48 -3.34
CA LYS A 209 -4.90 14.81 -4.62
C LYS A 209 -3.93 15.30 -5.67
N THR A 210 -3.15 14.40 -6.24
CA THR A 210 -2.02 14.76 -7.12
C THR A 210 -2.31 14.58 -8.62
N GLY A 211 -3.40 13.94 -9.03
CA GLY A 211 -3.73 13.68 -10.45
C GLY A 211 -5.00 14.36 -10.99
N ASP A 212 -5.08 14.48 -12.32
CA ASP A 212 -6.30 14.91 -13.02
C ASP A 212 -7.46 13.97 -12.67
N GLY A 213 -8.59 14.54 -12.22
CA GLY A 213 -9.73 13.79 -11.69
C GLY A 213 -9.68 13.49 -10.19
N GLY A 214 -8.75 14.10 -9.44
CA GLY A 214 -8.78 14.06 -7.97
C GLY A 214 -8.32 12.74 -7.35
N GLN A 215 -7.42 12.02 -8.02
CA GLN A 215 -6.89 10.71 -7.61
C GLN A 215 -5.39 10.78 -7.31
N ASN A 216 -4.90 9.89 -6.46
CA ASN A 216 -3.46 9.69 -6.24
C ASN A 216 -2.95 8.53 -7.07
N ARG A 217 -1.77 8.68 -7.68
CA ARG A 217 -1.14 7.63 -8.46
C ARG A 217 0.28 7.39 -7.98
N TYR A 218 0.61 6.12 -7.83
CA TYR A 218 1.88 5.66 -7.32
C TYR A 218 2.45 4.58 -8.22
N ASN A 219 3.74 4.69 -8.53
CA ASN A 219 4.46 3.66 -9.26
C ASN A 219 5.24 2.82 -8.26
N PHE A 220 5.03 1.51 -8.27
CA PHE A 220 5.90 0.58 -7.56
C PHE A 220 7.09 0.31 -8.47
N LYS A 221 8.27 0.73 -8.04
CA LYS A 221 9.47 0.71 -8.84
C LYS A 221 10.54 -0.15 -8.19
N VAL A 222 11.41 -0.65 -9.05
CA VAL A 222 12.62 -1.36 -8.64
C VAL A 222 13.85 -0.80 -9.33
N ARG A 223 14.99 -0.89 -8.68
CA ARG A 223 16.29 -0.51 -9.23
C ARG A 223 17.38 -1.35 -8.61
N TRP A 224 18.57 -1.39 -9.23
CA TRP A 224 19.75 -1.93 -8.57
C TRP A 224 20.07 -1.15 -7.30
N THR A 225 20.49 -1.84 -6.24
CA THR A 225 20.96 -1.21 -5.00
C THR A 225 22.09 -0.23 -5.34
N GLY A 226 21.93 1.05 -4.94
CA GLY A 226 22.87 2.12 -5.27
C GLY A 226 23.01 2.43 -6.76
N GLY A 227 22.08 1.96 -7.61
CA GLY A 227 22.12 2.14 -9.06
C GLY A 227 23.21 1.33 -9.78
N LYS A 228 23.76 0.29 -9.13
CA LYS A 228 24.87 -0.49 -9.68
C LYS A 228 24.50 -1.94 -9.88
N GLU A 229 24.55 -2.41 -11.11
CA GLU A 229 24.26 -3.81 -11.47
C GLU A 229 25.14 -4.81 -10.71
N ASN A 230 26.40 -4.47 -10.47
CA ASN A 230 27.34 -5.32 -9.73
C ASN A 230 26.97 -5.54 -8.25
N SER A 231 25.96 -4.84 -7.72
CA SER A 231 25.41 -5.10 -6.39
C SER A 231 24.69 -6.45 -6.32
N HIS A 232 24.25 -7.00 -7.46
CA HIS A 232 23.44 -8.22 -7.55
C HIS A 232 22.23 -8.21 -6.58
N SER A 233 21.74 -7.02 -6.27
CA SER A 233 20.64 -6.79 -5.35
C SER A 233 19.81 -5.63 -5.90
N ILE A 234 18.50 -5.74 -5.78
CA ILE A 234 17.58 -4.66 -6.11
C ILE A 234 16.93 -4.08 -4.86
N GLU A 235 16.44 -2.86 -5.01
CA GLU A 235 15.66 -2.13 -4.05
C GLU A 235 14.29 -1.80 -4.62
N VAL A 236 13.28 -1.78 -3.76
CA VAL A 236 11.89 -1.51 -4.09
C VAL A 236 11.48 -0.19 -3.45
N PHE A 237 10.82 0.66 -4.22
CA PHE A 237 10.27 1.91 -3.69
C PHE A 237 8.96 2.28 -4.38
N ILE A 238 8.14 3.06 -3.68
CA ILE A 238 6.94 3.66 -4.25
C ILE A 238 7.28 5.08 -4.65
N GLN A 239 7.03 5.44 -5.90
CA GLN A 239 7.27 6.79 -6.44
C GLN A 239 5.95 7.55 -6.61
N SER A 240 5.92 8.82 -6.19
CA SER A 240 4.81 9.71 -6.48
C SER A 240 4.85 10.16 -7.95
N VAL A 241 3.76 9.95 -8.67
CA VAL A 241 3.72 10.19 -10.13
C VAL A 241 3.48 11.65 -10.48
N ARG A 242 2.84 12.41 -9.58
CA ARG A 242 2.44 13.80 -9.80
C ARG A 242 2.51 14.61 -8.51
N GLY A 243 2.20 15.91 -8.61
CA GLY A 243 2.26 16.85 -7.50
C GLY A 243 3.67 17.38 -7.26
N THR A 244 3.85 18.09 -6.14
CA THR A 244 5.13 18.69 -5.72
C THR A 244 6.24 17.66 -5.48
N ASN A 245 5.86 16.41 -5.19
CA ASN A 245 6.77 15.30 -4.95
C ASN A 245 6.93 14.38 -6.18
N LYS A 246 6.55 14.82 -7.39
CA LYS A 246 6.71 14.05 -8.62
C LYS A 246 8.15 13.52 -8.74
N GLY A 247 8.28 12.22 -9.01
CA GLY A 247 9.57 11.56 -9.21
C GLY A 247 10.30 11.18 -7.92
N LYS A 248 9.83 11.64 -6.75
CA LYS A 248 10.42 11.30 -5.45
C LYS A 248 9.74 10.08 -4.83
N PRO A 249 10.43 9.34 -3.94
CA PRO A 249 9.79 8.32 -3.14
C PRO A 249 8.63 8.87 -2.33
N PHE A 250 7.58 8.08 -2.22
CA PHE A 250 6.39 8.43 -1.47
C PHE A 250 6.73 8.47 0.02
N THR A 251 6.62 9.66 0.60
CA THR A 251 6.82 9.89 2.04
C THR A 251 5.55 10.47 2.65
N THR A 252 5.08 9.86 3.74
CA THR A 252 3.84 10.27 4.41
C THR A 252 4.07 11.49 5.29
N ARG A 253 2.98 12.19 5.67
CA ARG A 253 3.00 13.28 6.66
C ARG A 253 3.63 12.86 8.00
N LEU A 254 3.52 11.58 8.37
CA LEU A 254 4.09 11.02 9.61
C LEU A 254 5.58 10.67 9.49
N GLY A 255 6.19 10.96 8.34
CA GLY A 255 7.62 10.77 8.05
C GLY A 255 7.99 9.35 7.64
N THR A 256 7.04 8.52 7.24
CA THR A 256 7.35 7.17 6.72
C THR A 256 7.63 7.27 5.23
N CYS A 257 8.86 6.97 4.82
CA CYS A 257 9.26 6.86 3.42
C CYS A 257 9.07 5.41 2.94
N PHE A 258 8.37 5.24 1.83
CA PHE A 258 8.11 3.94 1.20
C PHE A 258 9.22 3.58 0.21
N SER A 259 10.39 3.25 0.76
CA SER A 259 11.57 2.78 0.03
C SER A 259 12.34 1.79 0.90
N THR A 260 12.84 0.71 0.30
CA THR A 260 13.80 -0.19 0.95
C THR A 260 15.22 0.37 0.92
N GLU A 261 15.50 1.33 0.01
CA GLU A 261 16.72 2.11 -0.02
C GLU A 261 16.53 3.44 0.72
N THR A 262 17.12 3.55 1.92
CA THR A 262 16.98 4.74 2.76
C THR A 262 17.61 5.99 2.12
N ALA A 263 18.60 5.83 1.24
CA ALA A 263 19.24 6.94 0.55
C ALA A 263 18.30 7.70 -0.38
N LEU A 264 17.25 7.05 -0.90
CA LEU A 264 16.25 7.71 -1.75
C LEU A 264 15.30 8.62 -0.97
N CYS A 265 15.23 8.47 0.35
CA CYS A 265 14.29 9.19 1.20
C CYS A 265 14.72 10.62 1.57
N TYR A 266 15.90 11.07 1.12
CA TYR A 266 16.52 12.34 1.51
C TYR A 266 16.94 13.16 0.29
#